data_AF-A0A662GN96-F1
#
_entry.id   AF-A0A662GN96-F1
#
_cell.length_a   1.000
_cell.length_b   1.000
_cell.length_c   1.000
_cell.angle_alpha   90.00
_cell.angle_beta   90.00
_cell.angle_gamma   90.00
#
_symmetry.space_group_name_H-M   'P 1'
#
loop_
_entity.id
_entity.type
_entity.pdbx_description
1 polymer ?
#
loop_
_entity_poly.entity_id
_entity_poly.type
_entity_poly.pdbx_seq_one_letter_code
_entity_poly.pdbx_strand_id
1 'polypeptide(L)'
;MSKKHVEVYIDPKVELISIIPLLAPWSNVSTRIKEYPYLRGVYNYFGKWKNHEAVQFFTKLMYSGFSIDALLGLPTHLSDPPELKIRVEFSDYIIEKARGKERVEIFVRKLRKFCRDTYFVEFYSKHEDFYDKVAKTLRSRLKLRPL
;
A
#
# COMPACT_ATOMS: atom_id res chain seq x y z
N MET A 1 -19.99 -23.87 19.12
CA MET A 1 -19.56 -23.23 17.86
C MET A 1 -18.79 -21.96 18.20
N SER A 2 -17.52 -21.85 17.79
CA SER A 2 -16.74 -20.62 17.95
C SER A 2 -17.39 -19.48 17.16
N LYS A 3 -17.66 -18.33 17.81
CA LYS A 3 -18.14 -17.13 17.13
C LYS A 3 -17.08 -16.70 16.12
N LYS A 4 -17.40 -16.70 14.83
CA LYS A 4 -16.54 -16.13 13.78
C LYS A 4 -16.31 -14.65 14.12
N HIS A 5 -15.06 -14.30 14.44
CA HIS A 5 -14.64 -12.92 14.65
C HIS A 5 -14.21 -12.35 13.30
N VAL A 6 -14.93 -11.33 12.82
CA VAL A 6 -14.57 -10.61 11.60
C VAL A 6 -14.12 -9.22 12.00
N GLU A 7 -12.86 -8.92 11.72
CA GLU A 7 -12.31 -7.59 11.90
C GLU A 7 -12.24 -6.88 10.55
N VAL A 8 -12.56 -5.59 10.56
CA VAL A 8 -12.47 -4.74 9.36
C VAL A 8 -11.67 -3.53 9.75
N TYR A 9 -10.55 -3.30 9.09
CA TYR A 9 -9.67 -2.18 9.33
C TYR A 9 -8.97 -1.83 8.02
N ILE A 10 -8.29 -0.68 8.01
CA ILE A 10 -7.44 -0.30 6.89
C ILE A 10 -6.06 -0.81 7.26
N ASP A 11 -5.44 -1.63 6.43
CA ASP A 11 -4.12 -2.18 6.76
C ASP A 11 -3.03 -1.14 6.38
N PRO A 12 -2.18 -0.70 7.33
CA PRO A 12 -1.15 0.31 7.04
C PRO A 12 -0.13 -0.14 5.98
N LYS A 13 0.10 -1.46 5.82
CA LYS A 13 0.96 -2.00 4.77
C LYS A 13 0.32 -1.83 3.40
N VAL A 14 -0.98 -2.08 3.30
CA VAL A 14 -1.74 -1.91 2.05
C VAL A 14 -1.85 -0.44 1.68
N GLU A 15 -2.13 0.43 2.66
CA GLU A 15 -2.19 1.88 2.44
C GLU A 15 -0.85 2.41 1.89
N LEU A 16 0.27 2.09 2.57
CA LEU A 16 1.61 2.48 2.13
C LEU A 16 1.91 2.05 0.69
N ILE A 17 1.67 0.78 0.39
CA ILE A 17 1.99 0.21 -0.92
C ILE A 17 1.08 0.79 -2.02
N SER A 18 -0.18 1.10 -1.70
CA SER A 18 -1.13 1.67 -2.66
C SER A 18 -0.75 3.09 -3.10
N ILE A 19 0.03 3.83 -2.30
CA ILE A 19 0.50 5.18 -2.63
C ILE A 19 1.53 5.16 -3.77
N ILE A 20 2.39 4.15 -3.81
CA ILE A 20 3.50 4.07 -4.78
C ILE A 20 3.04 4.20 -6.24
N PRO A 21 2.05 3.44 -6.74
CA PRO A 21 1.59 3.59 -8.11
C PRO A 21 0.92 4.94 -8.39
N LEU A 22 0.35 5.63 -7.38
CA LEU A 22 -0.22 6.98 -7.55
C LEU A 22 0.86 8.02 -7.90
N LEU A 23 2.11 7.75 -7.53
CA LEU A 23 3.25 8.63 -7.78
C LEU A 23 4.04 8.24 -9.04
N ALA A 24 3.71 7.12 -9.68
CA ALA A 24 4.41 6.66 -10.87
C ALA A 24 4.21 7.62 -12.06
N PRO A 25 5.14 7.68 -13.04
CA PRO A 25 5.08 8.63 -14.15
C PRO A 25 3.81 8.53 -15.01
N TRP A 26 3.25 7.33 -15.14
CA TRP A 26 2.01 7.07 -15.90
C TRP A 26 0.73 7.32 -15.10
N SER A 27 0.84 7.69 -13.83
CA SER A 27 -0.32 7.95 -12.98
C SER A 27 -1.09 9.17 -13.47
N ASN A 28 -2.34 8.96 -13.90
CA ASN A 28 -3.28 10.02 -14.25
C ASN A 28 -4.10 10.52 -13.05
N VAL A 29 -3.67 10.25 -11.82
CA VAL A 29 -4.42 10.55 -10.59
C VAL A 29 -4.78 12.03 -10.46
N SER A 30 -3.98 12.95 -11.03
CA SER A 30 -4.27 14.39 -11.05
C SER A 30 -5.61 14.75 -11.72
N THR A 31 -6.15 13.92 -12.60
CA THR A 31 -7.48 14.13 -13.21
C THR A 31 -8.60 13.56 -12.33
N ARG A 32 -8.34 12.48 -11.59
CA ARG A 32 -9.32 11.75 -10.75
C ARG A 32 -9.44 12.28 -9.32
N ILE A 33 -8.44 13.01 -8.81
CA ILE A 33 -8.44 13.58 -7.45
C ILE A 33 -9.57 14.58 -7.19
N LYS A 34 -10.23 15.09 -8.24
CA LYS A 34 -11.36 16.02 -8.07
C LYS A 34 -12.58 15.32 -7.46
N GLU A 35 -12.77 14.05 -7.76
CA GLU A 35 -13.93 13.26 -7.37
C GLU A 35 -13.81 12.65 -5.96
N TYR A 36 -12.60 12.54 -5.42
CA TYR A 36 -12.34 11.83 -4.16
C TYR A 36 -11.50 12.67 -3.19
N PRO A 37 -12.11 13.32 -2.17
CA PRO A 37 -11.41 14.19 -1.24
C PRO A 37 -10.22 13.53 -0.52
N TYR A 38 -10.34 12.27 -0.12
CA TYR A 38 -9.25 11.52 0.50
C TYR A 38 -8.07 11.33 -0.46
N LEU A 39 -8.32 10.89 -1.69
CA LEU A 39 -7.29 10.70 -2.71
C LEU A 39 -6.57 12.01 -3.04
N ARG A 40 -7.29 13.14 -3.01
CA ARG A 40 -6.70 14.48 -3.13
C ARG A 40 -5.74 14.77 -1.98
N GLY A 41 -6.11 14.44 -0.75
CA GLY A 41 -5.25 14.56 0.42
C GLY A 41 -3.96 13.74 0.31
N VAL A 42 -4.09 12.47 -0.08
CA VAL A 42 -2.94 11.58 -0.36
C VAL A 42 -2.03 12.19 -1.41
N TYR A 43 -2.57 12.59 -2.56
CA TYR A 43 -1.78 13.13 -3.65
C TYR A 43 -1.10 14.46 -3.29
N ASN A 44 -1.78 15.35 -2.56
CA ASN A 44 -1.20 16.61 -2.09
C ASN A 44 -0.04 16.37 -1.11
N TYR A 45 -0.17 15.39 -0.23
CA TYR A 45 0.86 15.05 0.75
C TYR A 45 2.07 14.38 0.09
N PHE A 46 1.83 13.36 -0.73
CA PHE A 46 2.88 12.51 -1.29
C PHE A 46 3.42 12.98 -2.65
N GLY A 47 2.73 13.92 -3.33
CA GLY A 47 3.04 14.32 -4.70
C GLY A 47 4.44 14.88 -4.91
N LYS A 48 5.05 15.47 -3.88
CA LYS A 48 6.45 15.94 -3.92
C LYS A 48 7.49 14.80 -3.97
N TRP A 49 7.07 13.56 -3.69
CA TRP A 49 7.93 12.37 -3.60
C TRP A 49 7.92 11.50 -4.86
N LYS A 50 7.39 11.98 -5.99
CA LYS A 50 7.38 11.24 -7.26
C LYS A 50 8.77 10.77 -7.72
N ASN A 51 9.80 11.54 -7.38
CA ASN A 51 11.19 11.21 -7.71
C ASN A 51 11.89 10.37 -6.62
N HIS A 52 11.16 9.89 -5.61
CA HIS A 52 11.74 9.04 -4.57
C HIS A 52 12.18 7.70 -5.15
N GLU A 53 13.29 7.15 -4.64
CA GLU A 53 13.90 5.93 -5.17
C GLU A 53 12.97 4.70 -5.18
N ALA A 54 12.04 4.62 -4.22
CA ALA A 54 11.01 3.57 -4.18
C ALA A 54 10.07 3.63 -5.39
N VAL A 55 9.63 4.83 -5.77
CA VAL A 55 8.75 5.05 -6.92
C VAL A 55 9.49 4.74 -8.21
N GLN A 56 10.73 5.22 -8.34
CA GLN A 56 11.57 4.94 -9.51
C GLN A 56 11.90 3.45 -9.64
N PHE A 57 12.18 2.75 -8.54
CA PHE A 57 12.47 1.32 -8.57
C PHE A 57 11.22 0.50 -8.92
N PHE A 58 10.08 0.82 -8.30
CA PHE A 58 8.79 0.24 -8.69
C PHE A 58 8.51 0.44 -10.19
N THR A 59 8.78 1.64 -10.71
CA THR A 59 8.61 1.96 -12.12
C THR A 59 9.43 1.03 -13.02
N LYS A 60 10.70 0.78 -12.66
CA LYS A 60 11.59 -0.16 -13.37
C LYS A 60 11.12 -1.62 -13.25
N LEU A 61 10.61 -2.03 -12.10
CA LEU A 61 10.04 -3.36 -11.90
C LEU A 61 8.85 -3.58 -12.83
N MET A 62 7.92 -2.63 -12.91
CA MET A 62 6.75 -2.70 -13.79
C MET A 62 7.15 -2.83 -15.26
N TYR A 63 8.12 -2.03 -15.74
CA TYR A 63 8.64 -2.18 -17.10
C TYR A 63 9.36 -3.51 -17.36
N SER A 64 9.78 -4.20 -16.29
CA SER A 64 10.36 -5.54 -16.37
C SER A 64 9.33 -6.66 -16.23
N GLY A 65 8.02 -6.36 -16.15
CA GLY A 65 6.96 -7.37 -16.05
C GLY A 65 6.44 -7.62 -14.62
N PHE A 66 6.84 -6.80 -13.65
CA PHE A 66 6.15 -6.75 -12.35
C PHE A 66 4.71 -6.25 -12.53
N SER A 67 3.81 -6.66 -11.65
CA SER A 67 2.38 -6.39 -11.79
C SER A 67 1.77 -5.77 -10.53
N ILE A 68 0.62 -5.10 -10.71
CA ILE A 68 -0.08 -4.41 -9.60
C ILE A 68 -0.58 -5.40 -8.55
N ASP A 69 -1.02 -6.59 -8.96
CA ASP A 69 -1.43 -7.64 -8.04
C ASP A 69 -0.25 -8.24 -7.26
N ALA A 70 0.94 -8.38 -7.87
CA ALA A 70 2.16 -8.77 -7.15
C ALA A 70 2.57 -7.71 -6.12
N LEU A 71 2.42 -6.42 -6.47
CA LEU A 71 2.58 -5.31 -5.53
C LEU A 71 1.60 -5.42 -4.35
N LEU A 72 0.31 -5.67 -4.62
CA LEU A 72 -0.74 -5.77 -3.59
C LEU A 72 -0.66 -7.06 -2.76
N GLY A 73 0.02 -8.10 -3.24
CA GLY A 73 0.31 -9.32 -2.49
C GLY A 73 1.48 -9.17 -1.51
N LEU A 74 2.42 -8.27 -1.80
CA LEU A 74 3.62 -8.03 -0.98
C LEU A 74 3.34 -7.73 0.52
N PRO A 75 2.30 -6.96 0.91
CA PRO A 75 1.94 -6.70 2.31
C PRO A 75 1.82 -7.96 3.18
N THR A 76 1.39 -9.09 2.61
CA THR A 76 1.16 -10.34 3.37
C THR A 76 2.44 -10.99 3.87
N HIS A 77 3.59 -10.58 3.32
CA HIS A 77 4.91 -11.09 3.70
C HIS A 77 5.65 -10.19 4.69
N LEU A 78 5.09 -9.02 5.02
CA LEU A 78 5.78 -7.95 5.74
C LEU A 78 5.15 -7.66 7.10
N SER A 79 5.98 -7.18 8.04
CA SER A 79 5.50 -6.50 9.24
C SER A 79 4.96 -5.12 8.90
N ASP A 80 4.36 -4.47 9.89
CA ASP A 80 3.88 -3.10 9.75
C ASP A 80 5.03 -2.11 9.49
N PRO A 81 4.71 -0.96 8.87
CA PRO A 81 5.64 0.16 8.75
C PRO A 81 5.97 0.77 10.12
N PRO A 82 7.16 1.38 10.28
CA PRO A 82 8.13 1.68 9.23
C PRO A 82 9.14 0.56 8.96
N GLU A 83 9.17 -0.50 9.76
CA GLU A 83 10.21 -1.52 9.67
C GLU A 83 10.03 -2.45 8.48
N LEU A 84 8.79 -2.78 8.08
CA LEU A 84 8.50 -3.71 6.96
C LEU A 84 9.41 -4.95 6.98
N LYS A 85 9.60 -5.57 8.15
CA LYS A 85 10.44 -6.77 8.31
C LYS A 85 9.82 -7.89 7.48
N ILE A 86 10.64 -8.67 6.78
CA ILE A 86 10.16 -9.87 6.08
C ILE A 86 9.81 -10.89 7.16
N ARG A 87 8.53 -11.23 7.29
CA ARG A 87 8.01 -12.16 8.31
C ARG A 87 7.74 -13.54 7.75
N VAL A 88 7.40 -13.60 6.47
CA VAL A 88 7.11 -14.81 5.72
C VAL A 88 7.89 -14.73 4.41
N GLU A 89 8.40 -15.85 3.93
CA GLU A 89 9.09 -15.90 2.63
C GLU A 89 8.16 -15.43 1.51
N PHE A 90 8.71 -14.70 0.53
CA PHE A 90 7.95 -14.23 -0.63
C PHE A 90 7.46 -15.44 -1.44
N SER A 91 6.24 -15.36 -1.95
CA SER A 91 5.72 -16.37 -2.87
C SER A 91 6.54 -16.41 -4.16
N ASP A 92 6.61 -17.59 -4.78
CA ASP A 92 7.25 -17.77 -6.09
C ASP A 92 6.69 -16.81 -7.13
N TYR A 93 5.39 -16.53 -7.06
CA TYR A 93 4.72 -15.55 -7.91
C TYR A 93 5.35 -14.15 -7.83
N ILE A 94 5.55 -13.63 -6.61
CA ILE A 94 6.17 -12.30 -6.40
C ILE A 94 7.63 -12.31 -6.86
N ILE A 95 8.36 -13.39 -6.55
CA ILE A 95 9.76 -13.56 -6.96
C ILE A 95 9.90 -13.57 -8.48
N GLU A 96 9.06 -14.35 -9.17
CA GLU A 96 9.05 -14.45 -10.63
C GLU A 96 8.74 -13.10 -11.28
N LYS A 97 7.67 -12.42 -10.82
CA LYS A 97 7.29 -11.09 -11.33
C LYS A 97 8.40 -10.06 -11.13
N ALA A 98 9.11 -10.12 -10.02
CA ALA A 98 10.22 -9.22 -9.75
C ALA A 98 11.50 -9.59 -10.53
N ARG A 99 11.54 -10.77 -11.15
CA ARG A 99 12.72 -11.40 -11.74
C ARG A 99 13.83 -11.65 -10.72
N GLY A 100 13.46 -12.18 -9.55
CA GLY A 100 14.39 -12.64 -8.52
C GLY A 100 14.12 -12.04 -7.14
N LYS A 101 14.40 -12.84 -6.10
CA LYS A 101 14.18 -12.50 -4.69
C LYS A 101 14.93 -11.23 -4.27
N GLU A 102 16.17 -11.07 -4.73
CA GLU A 102 17.00 -9.90 -4.44
C GLU A 102 16.31 -8.59 -4.83
N ARG A 103 15.61 -8.56 -5.98
CA ARG A 103 14.88 -7.38 -6.44
C ARG A 103 13.69 -7.05 -5.54
N VAL A 104 13.01 -8.06 -5.00
CA VAL A 104 11.94 -7.87 -4.00
C VAL A 104 12.52 -7.26 -2.72
N GLU A 105 13.64 -7.80 -2.23
CA GLU A 105 14.30 -7.31 -1.02
C GLU A 105 14.82 -5.87 -1.16
N ILE A 106 15.40 -5.55 -2.32
CA ILE A 106 15.79 -4.17 -2.68
C ILE A 106 14.56 -3.27 -2.65
N PHE A 107 13.44 -3.70 -3.22
CA PHE A 107 12.22 -2.90 -3.22
C PHE A 107 11.70 -2.66 -1.80
N VAL A 108 11.64 -3.69 -0.96
CA VAL A 108 11.24 -3.57 0.46
C VAL A 108 12.15 -2.59 1.21
N ARG A 109 13.47 -2.63 0.98
CA ARG A 109 14.40 -1.66 1.58
C ARG A 109 14.09 -0.22 1.15
N LYS A 110 13.75 -0.01 -0.13
CA LYS A 110 13.35 1.31 -0.65
C LYS A 110 11.99 1.76 -0.11
N LEU A 111 11.05 0.84 0.09
CA LEU A 111 9.76 1.12 0.74
C LEU A 111 9.95 1.57 2.20
N ARG A 112 10.85 0.92 2.95
CA ARG A 112 11.21 1.37 4.31
C ARG A 112 11.75 2.79 4.32
N LYS A 113 12.61 3.13 3.35
CA LYS A 113 13.13 4.49 3.20
C LYS A 113 12.02 5.48 2.83
N PHE A 114 11.14 5.12 1.89
CA PHE A 114 9.98 5.93 1.55
C PHE A 114 9.10 6.20 2.77
N CYS A 115 8.80 5.15 3.56
CA CYS A 115 8.01 5.29 4.77
C CYS A 115 8.59 6.32 5.75
N ARG A 116 9.91 6.31 5.95
CA ARG A 116 10.62 7.27 6.84
C ARG A 116 10.70 8.66 6.24
N ASP A 117 11.20 8.78 5.01
CA ASP A 117 11.43 10.08 4.36
C ASP A 117 10.12 10.86 4.18
N THR A 118 9.01 10.14 3.96
CA THR A 118 7.69 10.74 3.77
C THR A 118 6.90 10.94 5.05
N TYR A 119 7.40 10.50 6.22
CA TYR A 119 6.64 10.50 7.48
C TYR A 119 5.29 9.78 7.33
N PHE A 120 5.32 8.61 6.69
CA PHE A 120 4.09 7.86 6.36
C PHE A 120 3.32 7.45 7.61
N VAL A 121 4.00 7.07 8.69
CA VAL A 121 3.32 6.62 9.93
C VAL A 121 2.53 7.78 10.54
N GLU A 122 3.10 8.98 10.53
CA GLU A 122 2.45 10.20 10.99
C GLU A 122 1.30 10.61 10.06
N PHE A 123 1.47 10.43 8.74
CA PHE A 123 0.38 10.60 7.80
C PHE A 123 -0.76 9.64 8.12
N TYR A 124 -0.47 8.35 8.29
CA TYR A 124 -1.44 7.30 8.56
C TYR A 124 -2.21 7.59 9.86
N SER A 125 -1.50 7.89 10.96
CA SER A 125 -2.15 8.18 12.24
C SER A 125 -3.03 9.43 12.20
N LYS A 126 -2.67 10.45 11.40
CA LYS A 126 -3.53 11.63 11.20
C LYS A 126 -4.83 11.33 10.45
N HIS A 127 -4.94 10.17 9.80
CA HIS A 127 -6.12 9.75 9.05
C HIS A 127 -6.90 8.60 9.73
N GLU A 128 -6.49 8.17 10.93
CA GLU A 128 -7.16 7.10 11.69
C GLU A 128 -8.67 7.35 11.85
N ASP A 129 -9.08 8.57 12.18
CA ASP A 129 -10.51 8.95 12.28
C ASP A 129 -11.29 8.71 10.97
N PHE A 130 -10.65 8.95 9.82
CA PHE A 130 -11.25 8.69 8.52
C PHE A 130 -11.33 7.19 8.25
N TYR A 131 -10.25 6.45 8.50
CA TYR A 131 -10.20 5.00 8.35
C TYR A 131 -11.24 4.30 9.23
N ASP A 132 -11.41 4.76 10.47
CA ASP A 132 -12.40 4.27 11.40
C ASP A 132 -13.84 4.46 10.89
N LYS A 133 -14.13 5.61 10.27
CA LYS A 133 -15.44 5.86 9.66
C LYS A 133 -15.70 4.91 8.48
N VAL A 134 -14.68 4.69 7.63
CA VAL A 134 -14.76 3.72 6.52
C VAL A 134 -14.99 2.31 7.05
N ALA A 135 -14.19 1.87 8.02
CA ALA A 135 -14.29 0.56 8.65
C ALA A 135 -15.66 0.35 9.32
N LYS A 136 -16.16 1.32 10.10
CA LYS A 136 -17.49 1.27 10.72
C LYS A 136 -18.61 1.13 9.68
N THR A 137 -18.52 1.86 8.57
CA THR A 137 -19.49 1.78 7.46
C THR A 137 -19.48 0.41 6.78
N LEU A 138 -18.31 -0.19 6.58
CA LEU A 138 -18.20 -1.53 6.00
C LEU A 138 -18.71 -2.62 6.98
N ARG A 139 -18.38 -2.51 8.27
CA ARG A 139 -18.86 -3.41 9.32
C ARG A 139 -20.39 -3.42 9.42
N SER A 140 -21.05 -2.27 9.29
CA SER A 140 -22.52 -2.21 9.34
C SER A 140 -23.15 -2.95 8.14
N ARG A 141 -22.56 -2.86 6.94
CA ARG A 141 -23.04 -3.60 5.75
C ARG A 141 -22.85 -5.11 5.87
N LEU A 142 -21.77 -5.57 6.50
CA LEU A 142 -21.55 -7.00 6.75
C LEU A 142 -22.59 -7.60 7.71
N LYS A 143 -23.09 -6.82 8.66
CA LYS A 143 -24.18 -7.26 9.57
C LYS A 143 -25.55 -7.35 8.88
N LEU A 144 -25.71 -6.73 7.72
CA LEU A 144 -26.99 -6.66 6.98
C LEU A 144 -27.13 -7.72 5.87
N ARG A 145 -26.10 -8.53 5.61
CA ARG A 145 -26.22 -9.69 4.72
C ARG A 145 -26.43 -10.95 5.56
N PRO A 146 -27.63 -11.56 5.53
CA PRO A 146 -27.73 -12.95 5.93
C PRO A 146 -26.83 -13.78 5.00
N LEU A 147 -26.08 -14.71 5.58
CA LEU A 147 -25.40 -15.77 4.84
C LEU A 147 -26.44 -16.75 4.28
#